data_AF-A0A1I9XTF2-F1
#
_entry.id   AF-A0A1I9XTF2-F1
#
_cell.length_a   1.000
_cell.length_b   1.000
_cell.length_c   1.000
_cell.angle_alpha   90.00
_cell.angle_beta   90.00
_cell.angle_gamma   90.00
#
_symmetry.space_group_name_H-M   'P 1'
#
loop_
_entity.id
_entity.type
_entity.pdbx_description
1 polymer ?
#
loop_
_entity_poly.entity_id
_entity_poly.type
_entity_poly.pdbx_seq_one_letter_code
_entity_poly.pdbx_strand_id
1 'polypeptide(L)'
;MTAHAHPSLAALRQLGLITATEFDEAMAELEILALDEEDDVDMPRLAPDAGLADTLAWLLHTDLLPQDAFLPRVRDLPRQHGGAALQERQQLAAAALQLLNRHAVDTLYDENLIDQWQRDAAHASLPADRLLASPIAALREMLGQGTLTQPQFEALRTRRHGSELARIIVDGAVRQARRERPAHARPGTWLLAALLLLVLAFAGRSIVAGRAATHPGPGSAGSAVERGDLQPRAAQAVESARMPGAEAQLSITVVQDDAAPPAP
;
A
#
# COMPACT_ATOMS: atom_id res chain seq x y z
N MET A 1 -2.08 -17.76 38.92
CA MET A 1 -3.27 -18.52 38.49
C MET A 1 -3.06 -18.82 37.01
N THR A 2 -3.25 -20.05 36.54
CA THR A 2 -3.04 -20.35 35.10
C THR A 2 -4.18 -19.75 34.31
N ALA A 3 -3.95 -18.59 33.69
CA ALA A 3 -4.88 -18.00 32.73
C ALA A 3 -5.23 -19.06 31.69
N HIS A 4 -6.51 -19.46 31.66
CA HIS A 4 -6.96 -20.39 30.62
C HIS A 4 -6.92 -19.62 29.29
N ALA A 5 -6.19 -20.14 28.32
CA ALA A 5 -6.06 -19.52 27.02
C ALA A 5 -7.45 -19.25 26.42
N HIS A 6 -7.68 -18.02 25.94
CA HIS A 6 -8.92 -17.70 25.26
C HIS A 6 -9.09 -18.65 24.06
N PRO A 7 -10.19 -19.42 23.97
CA PRO A 7 -10.30 -20.53 23.02
C PRO A 7 -10.13 -20.06 21.57
N SER A 8 -10.66 -18.88 21.26
CA SER A 8 -10.54 -18.28 19.93
C SER A 8 -9.11 -17.85 19.60
N LEU A 9 -8.33 -17.34 20.56
CA LEU A 9 -6.91 -17.01 20.33
C LEU A 9 -6.10 -18.27 20.05
N ALA A 10 -6.34 -19.35 20.81
CA ALA A 10 -5.66 -20.62 20.61
C ALA A 10 -5.97 -21.22 19.23
N ALA A 11 -7.23 -21.14 18.79
CA ALA A 11 -7.65 -21.58 17.48
C ALA A 11 -7.06 -20.73 16.33
N LEU A 12 -7.02 -19.39 16.47
CA LEU A 12 -6.39 -18.52 15.48
C LEU A 12 -4.88 -18.81 15.31
N ARG A 13 -4.20 -19.12 16.41
CA ARG A 13 -2.79 -19.56 16.39
C ARG A 13 -2.62 -20.90 15.67
N GLN A 14 -3.50 -21.88 15.93
CA GLN A 14 -3.48 -23.17 15.23
C GLN A 14 -3.77 -23.02 13.73
N LEU A 15 -4.63 -22.06 13.35
CA LEU A 15 -4.90 -21.72 11.96
C LEU A 15 -3.72 -20.99 11.29
N GLY A 16 -2.72 -20.53 12.04
CA GLY A 16 -1.59 -19.77 11.51
C GLY A 16 -1.95 -18.36 11.07
N LEU A 17 -3.08 -17.82 11.54
CA LEU A 17 -3.49 -16.45 11.26
C LEU A 17 -2.78 -15.44 12.18
N ILE A 18 -2.36 -15.89 13.36
CA ILE A 18 -1.52 -15.16 14.30
C ILE A 18 -0.27 -15.95 14.68
N THR A 19 0.79 -15.25 15.05
CA THR A 19 2.07 -15.84 15.48
C THR A 19 2.02 -16.26 16.95
N ALA A 20 3.06 -16.97 17.41
CA ALA A 20 3.21 -17.28 18.84
C ALA A 20 3.40 -16.00 19.67
N THR A 21 4.18 -15.04 19.16
CA THR A 21 4.41 -13.74 19.81
C THR A 21 3.12 -12.93 19.92
N GLU A 22 2.37 -12.77 18.83
CA GLU A 22 1.08 -12.06 18.83
C GLU A 22 0.06 -12.73 19.77
N PHE A 23 0.10 -14.06 19.88
CA PHE A 23 -0.71 -14.81 20.83
C PHE A 23 -0.31 -14.53 22.28
N ASP A 24 0.98 -14.56 22.60
CA ASP A 24 1.49 -14.33 23.95
C ASP A 24 1.24 -12.87 24.40
N GLU A 25 1.44 -11.90 23.50
CA GLU A 25 1.10 -10.48 23.71
C GLU A 25 -0.40 -10.30 23.96
N ALA A 26 -1.27 -10.89 23.14
CA ALA A 26 -2.71 -10.81 23.33
C ALA A 26 -3.18 -11.44 24.66
N MET A 27 -2.58 -12.56 25.07
CA MET A 27 -2.88 -13.18 26.36
C MET A 27 -2.43 -12.30 27.53
N ALA A 28 -1.28 -11.65 27.43
CA ALA A 28 -0.79 -10.71 28.44
C ALA A 28 -1.74 -9.50 28.58
N GLU A 29 -2.19 -8.93 27.46
CA GLU A 29 -3.16 -7.82 27.48
C GLU A 29 -4.51 -8.23 28.08
N LEU A 30 -5.01 -9.42 27.77
CA LEU A 30 -6.24 -9.91 28.41
C LEU A 30 -6.07 -10.11 29.92
N GLU A 31 -4.90 -10.51 30.40
CA GLU A 31 -4.60 -10.61 31.83
C GLU A 31 -4.58 -9.22 32.48
N ILE A 32 -4.00 -8.22 31.83
CA ILE A 32 -4.00 -6.82 32.29
C ILE A 32 -5.44 -6.28 32.38
N LEU A 33 -6.23 -6.43 31.30
CA LEU A 33 -7.62 -5.98 31.25
C LEU A 33 -8.55 -6.69 32.25
N ALA A 34 -8.20 -7.90 32.67
CA ALA A 34 -8.95 -8.64 33.69
C ALA A 34 -8.67 -8.15 35.11
N LEU A 35 -7.52 -7.50 35.33
CA LEU A 35 -7.14 -6.92 36.63
C LEU A 35 -7.71 -5.50 36.82
N ASP A 36 -8.06 -4.83 35.73
CA ASP A 36 -8.58 -3.46 35.76
C ASP A 36 -10.12 -3.45 35.85
N GLU A 37 -10.63 -3.40 37.08
CA GLU A 37 -12.07 -3.22 37.39
C GLU A 37 -12.48 -1.73 37.41
N GLU A 38 -11.52 -0.81 37.44
CA GLU A 38 -11.77 0.63 37.37
C GLU A 38 -11.70 1.06 35.89
N ASP A 39 -12.86 1.39 35.30
CA ASP A 39 -13.16 1.65 33.88
C ASP A 39 -12.35 2.78 33.16
N ASP A 40 -11.11 3.06 33.54
CA ASP A 40 -10.31 4.21 33.04
C ASP A 40 -9.42 3.87 31.82
N VAL A 41 -9.54 2.66 31.27
CA VAL A 41 -8.82 2.24 30.05
C VAL A 41 -9.76 2.27 28.85
N ASP A 42 -9.54 3.21 27.93
CA ASP A 42 -10.24 3.34 26.63
C ASP A 42 -10.05 2.14 25.67
N MET A 43 -9.49 1.01 26.14
CA MET A 43 -9.22 -0.16 25.32
C MET A 43 -10.44 -1.09 25.27
N PRO A 44 -10.92 -1.46 24.09
CA PRO A 44 -12.05 -2.37 23.95
C PRO A 44 -11.72 -3.74 24.55
N ARG A 45 -12.65 -4.29 25.35
CA ARG A 45 -12.53 -5.63 25.94
C ARG A 45 -12.95 -6.70 24.93
N LEU A 46 -12.24 -7.83 24.91
CA LEU A 46 -12.65 -9.01 24.17
C LEU A 46 -13.75 -9.75 24.96
N ALA A 47 -14.88 -10.02 24.32
CA ALA A 47 -15.93 -10.81 24.96
C ALA A 47 -15.45 -12.26 25.22
N PRO A 48 -15.78 -12.87 26.37
CA PRO A 48 -15.28 -14.20 26.74
C PRO A 48 -15.74 -15.32 25.82
N ASP A 49 -16.84 -15.10 25.09
CA ASP A 49 -17.43 -16.00 24.09
C ASP A 49 -17.23 -15.51 22.65
N ALA A 50 -16.34 -14.52 22.43
CA ALA A 50 -16.07 -13.97 21.10
C ALA A 50 -15.66 -15.06 20.11
N GLY A 51 -16.31 -15.08 18.95
CA GLY A 51 -15.96 -15.98 17.85
C GLY A 51 -14.58 -15.68 17.26
N LEU A 52 -14.13 -16.52 16.33
CA LEU A 52 -12.81 -16.35 15.71
C LEU A 52 -12.68 -15.04 14.93
N ALA A 53 -13.73 -14.66 14.18
CA ALA A 53 -13.74 -13.43 13.40
C ALA A 53 -13.73 -12.19 14.31
N ASP A 54 -14.54 -12.19 15.36
CA ASP A 54 -14.60 -11.11 16.35
C ASP A 54 -13.27 -10.98 17.12
N THR A 55 -12.65 -12.12 17.48
CA THR A 55 -11.33 -12.13 18.13
C THR A 55 -10.25 -11.58 17.20
N LEU A 56 -10.24 -11.99 15.93
CA LEU A 56 -9.27 -11.49 14.96
C LEU A 56 -9.49 -10.00 14.66
N ALA A 57 -10.75 -9.57 14.62
CA ALA A 57 -11.12 -8.17 14.51
C ALA A 57 -10.61 -7.36 15.72
N TRP A 58 -10.86 -7.86 16.93
CA TRP A 58 -10.37 -7.23 18.16
C TRP A 58 -8.85 -7.03 18.13
N LEU A 59 -8.08 -8.06 17.76
CA LEU A 59 -6.62 -7.98 17.63
C LEU A 59 -6.15 -6.91 16.64
N LEU A 60 -6.82 -6.80 15.49
CA LEU A 60 -6.51 -5.79 14.47
C LEU A 60 -6.88 -4.37 14.94
N HIS A 61 -7.92 -4.26 15.77
CA HIS A 61 -8.41 -2.98 16.28
C HIS A 61 -7.54 -2.44 17.42
N THR A 62 -7.04 -3.32 18.29
CA THR A 62 -6.15 -2.98 19.41
C THR A 62 -4.66 -2.91 19.01
N ASP A 63 -4.36 -3.12 17.73
CA ASP A 63 -2.99 -3.15 17.17
C ASP A 63 -2.08 -4.25 17.75
N LEU A 64 -2.65 -5.23 18.48
CA LEU A 64 -1.97 -6.46 18.89
C LEU A 64 -1.66 -7.38 17.71
N LEU A 65 -2.36 -7.16 16.59
CA LEU A 65 -2.02 -7.70 15.30
C LEU A 65 -1.86 -6.54 14.31
N PRO A 66 -0.62 -6.07 14.09
CA PRO A 66 -0.37 -4.97 13.18
C PRO A 66 -0.88 -5.28 11.76
N GLN A 67 -1.61 -4.32 11.18
CA GLN A 67 -2.26 -4.51 9.88
C GLN A 67 -1.25 -4.73 8.74
N ASP A 68 -0.08 -4.09 8.84
CA ASP A 68 1.03 -4.20 7.89
C ASP A 68 1.73 -5.57 7.94
N ALA A 69 1.64 -6.29 9.06
CA ALA A 69 2.05 -7.67 9.18
C ALA A 69 0.95 -8.65 8.73
N PHE A 70 -0.30 -8.36 9.06
CA PHE A 70 -1.44 -9.24 8.78
C PHE A 70 -1.80 -9.34 7.30
N LEU A 71 -1.92 -8.20 6.58
CA LEU A 71 -2.37 -8.22 5.18
C LEU A 71 -1.39 -8.98 4.25
N PRO A 72 -0.06 -8.83 4.36
CA PRO A 72 0.87 -9.68 3.61
C PRO A 72 0.73 -11.17 3.95
N ARG A 73 0.52 -11.50 5.23
CA ARG A 73 0.31 -12.89 5.68
C ARG A 73 -0.91 -13.50 5.02
N VAL A 74 -2.05 -12.80 4.99
CA VAL A 74 -3.28 -13.23 4.31
C VAL A 74 -3.04 -13.43 2.81
N ARG A 75 -2.33 -12.52 2.15
CA ARG A 75 -1.97 -12.62 0.73
C ARG A 75 -1.10 -13.85 0.44
N ASP A 76 -0.28 -14.27 1.39
CA ASP A 76 0.66 -15.37 1.25
C ASP A 76 0.05 -16.74 1.60
N LEU A 77 -1.17 -16.79 2.15
CA LEU A 77 -1.89 -18.03 2.47
C LEU A 77 -1.96 -19.04 1.32
N PRO A 78 -2.23 -18.66 0.05
CA PRO A 78 -2.29 -19.62 -1.05
C PRO A 78 -0.96 -20.33 -1.33
N ARG A 79 0.17 -19.79 -0.84
CA ARG A 79 1.48 -20.45 -0.96
C ARG A 79 1.68 -21.54 0.11
N GLN A 80 0.94 -21.45 1.21
CA GLN A 80 1.10 -22.28 2.40
C GLN A 80 -0.01 -23.34 2.52
N HIS A 81 -1.19 -23.06 1.96
CA HIS A 81 -2.38 -23.89 2.11
C HIS A 81 -3.13 -24.05 0.77
N GLY A 82 -3.88 -25.14 0.65
CA GLY A 82 -4.77 -25.40 -0.48
C GLY A 82 -6.14 -25.92 -0.03
N GLY A 83 -7.11 -25.95 -0.96
CA GLY A 83 -8.44 -26.52 -0.74
C GLY A 83 -9.23 -25.85 0.40
N ALA A 84 -9.95 -26.66 1.17
CA ALA A 84 -10.83 -26.17 2.26
C ALA A 84 -10.08 -25.38 3.33
N ALA A 85 -8.84 -25.78 3.66
CA ALA A 85 -8.02 -25.10 4.66
C ALA A 85 -7.64 -23.66 4.24
N LEU A 86 -7.39 -23.44 2.95
CA LEU A 86 -7.17 -22.10 2.40
C LEU A 86 -8.45 -21.27 2.48
N GLN A 87 -9.57 -21.85 2.05
CA GLN A 87 -10.87 -21.17 2.03
C GLN A 87 -11.32 -20.73 3.42
N GLU A 88 -11.19 -21.61 4.41
CA GLU A 88 -11.51 -21.31 5.81
C GLU A 88 -10.73 -20.08 6.32
N ARG A 89 -9.42 -20.05 6.11
CA ARG A 89 -8.56 -18.94 6.54
C ARG A 89 -8.88 -17.64 5.83
N GLN A 90 -9.13 -17.70 4.52
CA GLN A 90 -9.52 -16.53 3.73
C GLN A 90 -10.88 -15.98 4.15
N GLN A 91 -11.86 -16.85 4.42
CA GLN A 91 -13.18 -16.44 4.90
C GLN A 91 -13.10 -15.79 6.28
N LEU A 92 -12.28 -16.34 7.17
CA LEU A 92 -12.09 -15.79 8.52
C LEU A 92 -11.40 -14.41 8.47
N ALA A 93 -10.33 -14.29 7.69
CA ALA A 93 -9.66 -13.00 7.47
C ALA A 93 -10.63 -11.96 6.88
N ALA A 94 -11.39 -12.35 5.86
CA ALA A 94 -12.39 -11.51 5.23
C ALA A 94 -13.48 -11.06 6.20
N ALA A 95 -14.00 -11.96 7.02
CA ALA A 95 -15.02 -11.66 8.02
C ALA A 95 -14.52 -10.66 9.07
N ALA A 96 -13.29 -10.84 9.58
CA ALA A 96 -12.66 -9.92 10.52
C ALA A 96 -12.48 -8.51 9.91
N LEU A 97 -11.98 -8.43 8.67
CA LEU A 97 -11.84 -7.16 7.96
C LEU A 97 -13.20 -6.48 7.72
N GLN A 98 -14.23 -7.24 7.38
CA GLN A 98 -15.59 -6.72 7.23
C GLN A 98 -16.14 -6.15 8.55
N LEU A 99 -15.90 -6.80 9.69
CA LEU A 99 -16.31 -6.30 11.00
C LEU A 99 -15.65 -4.94 11.31
N LEU A 100 -14.34 -4.80 11.09
CA LEU A 100 -13.65 -3.52 11.30
C LEU A 100 -14.17 -2.43 10.36
N ASN A 101 -14.37 -2.80 9.09
CA ASN A 101 -14.88 -1.88 8.08
C ASN A 101 -16.31 -1.42 8.44
N ARG A 102 -17.15 -2.30 9.03
CA ARG A 102 -18.47 -1.92 9.56
C ARG A 102 -18.34 -0.93 10.70
N HIS A 103 -17.46 -1.18 11.67
CA HIS A 103 -17.25 -0.22 12.77
C HIS A 103 -16.87 1.17 12.27
N ALA A 104 -15.99 1.26 11.26
CA ALA A 104 -15.63 2.54 10.65
C ALA A 104 -16.84 3.26 10.02
N VAL A 105 -17.79 2.53 9.42
CA VAL A 105 -19.03 3.08 8.87
C VAL A 105 -20.03 3.44 9.98
N ASP A 106 -20.14 2.60 11.01
CA ASP A 106 -20.97 2.85 12.18
C ASP A 106 -20.59 4.16 12.87
N THR A 107 -19.28 4.42 13.03
CA THR A 107 -18.81 5.72 13.54
C THR A 107 -19.29 6.89 12.68
N LEU A 108 -19.38 6.77 11.35
CA LEU A 108 -19.91 7.84 10.51
C LEU A 108 -21.39 8.08 10.77
N TYR A 109 -22.15 7.02 11.03
CA TYR A 109 -23.57 7.11 11.36
C TYR A 109 -23.79 7.72 12.74
N ASP A 110 -23.06 7.24 13.75
CA ASP A 110 -23.13 7.74 15.13
C ASP A 110 -22.75 9.23 15.20
N GLU A 111 -21.78 9.65 14.40
CA GLU A 111 -21.36 11.04 14.25
C GLU A 111 -22.28 11.89 13.34
N ASN A 112 -23.44 11.34 12.93
CA ASN A 112 -24.44 11.98 12.08
C ASN A 112 -23.89 12.53 10.75
N LEU A 113 -22.84 11.89 10.23
CA LEU A 113 -22.23 12.21 8.94
C LEU A 113 -22.98 11.54 7.78
N ILE A 114 -23.57 10.38 8.03
CA ILE A 114 -24.40 9.63 7.07
C ILE A 114 -25.75 9.27 7.70
N ASP A 115 -26.75 9.05 6.87
CA ASP A 115 -28.05 8.55 7.32
C ASP A 115 -28.09 7.01 7.38
N GLN A 116 -29.21 6.48 7.88
CA GLN A 116 -29.39 5.03 8.05
C GLN A 116 -29.35 4.28 6.72
N TRP A 117 -29.95 4.82 5.66
CA TRP A 117 -29.98 4.16 4.36
C TRP A 117 -28.58 4.11 3.75
N GLN A 118 -27.81 5.17 3.90
CA GLN A 118 -26.41 5.23 3.48
C GLN A 118 -25.52 4.25 4.25
N ARG A 119 -25.75 4.10 5.56
CA ARG A 119 -25.07 3.10 6.38
C ARG A 119 -25.34 1.68 5.88
N ASP A 120 -26.61 1.34 5.67
CA ASP A 120 -27.00 0.00 5.20
C ASP A 120 -26.46 -0.29 3.79
N ALA A 121 -26.49 0.71 2.90
CA ALA A 121 -25.89 0.61 1.56
C ALA A 121 -24.37 0.42 1.61
N ALA A 122 -23.68 1.15 2.50
CA ALA A 122 -22.25 1.00 2.71
C ALA A 122 -21.92 -0.40 3.27
N HIS A 123 -22.66 -0.90 4.25
CA HIS A 123 -22.50 -2.24 4.81
C HIS A 123 -22.59 -3.35 3.76
N ALA A 124 -23.50 -3.22 2.79
CA ALA A 124 -23.66 -4.17 1.71
C ALA A 124 -22.51 -4.16 0.68
N SER A 125 -21.71 -3.10 0.65
CA SER A 125 -20.66 -2.86 -0.34
C SER A 125 -19.25 -2.79 0.26
N LEU A 126 -19.10 -3.24 1.51
CA LEU A 126 -17.80 -3.23 2.18
C LEU A 126 -16.80 -4.19 1.53
N PRO A 127 -15.54 -3.73 1.34
CA PRO A 127 -14.49 -4.61 0.86
C PRO A 127 -14.18 -5.69 1.90
N ALA A 128 -13.89 -6.89 1.40
CA ALA A 128 -13.54 -8.06 2.20
C ALA A 128 -12.02 -8.33 2.19
N ASP A 129 -11.29 -7.69 1.30
CA ASP A 129 -9.87 -7.93 0.98
C ASP A 129 -8.94 -6.80 1.43
N ARG A 130 -9.50 -5.65 1.82
CA ARG A 130 -8.75 -4.49 2.30
C ARG A 130 -9.43 -3.85 3.51
N LEU A 131 -8.59 -3.31 4.38
CA LEU A 131 -9.02 -2.57 5.55
C LEU A 131 -9.20 -1.10 5.20
N LEU A 132 -10.34 -0.53 5.55
CA LEU A 132 -10.58 0.91 5.43
C LEU A 132 -9.84 1.68 6.53
N ALA A 133 -9.35 1.01 7.58
CA ALA A 133 -8.42 1.50 8.61
C ALA A 133 -8.88 2.72 9.44
N SER A 134 -9.90 3.47 9.02
CA SER A 134 -10.46 4.60 9.76
C SER A 134 -11.83 5.03 9.20
N PRO A 135 -12.66 5.75 9.99
CA PRO A 135 -13.87 6.40 9.50
C PRO A 135 -13.60 7.38 8.34
N ILE A 136 -12.44 8.03 8.33
CA ILE A 136 -12.00 8.93 7.24
C ILE A 136 -11.96 8.17 5.90
N ALA A 137 -11.33 7.01 5.89
CA ALA A 137 -11.20 6.22 4.67
C ALA A 137 -12.51 5.50 4.32
N ALA A 138 -13.36 5.15 5.29
CA ALA A 138 -14.73 4.70 5.02
C ALA A 138 -15.57 5.78 4.33
N LEU A 139 -15.51 7.03 4.79
CA LEU A 139 -16.22 8.16 4.18
C LEU A 139 -15.78 8.39 2.73
N ARG A 140 -14.49 8.17 2.45
CA ARG A 140 -13.94 8.26 1.10
C ARG A 140 -14.31 7.09 0.21
N GLU A 141 -14.35 5.89 0.77
CA GLU A 141 -14.83 4.71 0.06
C GLU A 141 -16.29 4.94 -0.38
N MET A 142 -17.14 5.44 0.52
CA MET A 142 -18.53 5.78 0.19
C MET A 142 -18.65 6.84 -0.93
N LEU A 143 -17.75 7.84 -0.96
CA LEU A 143 -17.66 8.80 -2.06
C LEU A 143 -17.22 8.15 -3.38
N GLY A 144 -16.26 7.22 -3.33
CA GLY A 144 -15.78 6.48 -4.50
C GLY A 144 -16.82 5.54 -5.08
N GLN A 145 -17.63 4.92 -4.21
CA GLN A 145 -18.72 4.00 -4.57
C GLN A 145 -20.01 4.75 -4.97
N GLY A 146 -20.14 6.03 -4.60
CA GLY A 146 -21.31 6.86 -4.90
C GLY A 146 -22.48 6.69 -3.92
N THR A 147 -22.29 5.98 -2.80
CA THR A 147 -23.26 5.90 -1.70
C THR A 147 -23.40 7.22 -0.95
N LEU A 148 -22.34 8.03 -0.95
CA LEU A 148 -22.35 9.45 -0.58
C LEU A 148 -22.02 10.30 -1.81
N THR A 149 -22.88 11.26 -2.14
CA THR A 149 -22.65 12.14 -3.30
C THR A 149 -21.76 13.33 -2.96
N GLN A 150 -21.05 13.86 -3.96
CA GLN A 150 -20.20 15.05 -3.78
C GLN A 150 -20.97 16.25 -3.18
N PRO A 151 -22.21 16.58 -3.62
CA PRO A 151 -22.97 17.68 -3.01
C PRO A 151 -23.31 17.43 -1.53
N GLN A 152 -23.65 16.19 -1.16
CA GLN A 152 -23.90 15.82 0.25
C GLN A 152 -22.63 15.98 1.10
N PHE A 153 -21.48 15.56 0.58
CA PHE A 153 -20.21 15.74 1.27
C PHE A 153 -19.81 17.21 1.43
N GLU A 154 -20.03 18.06 0.42
CA GLU A 154 -19.82 19.50 0.56
C GLU A 154 -20.78 20.13 1.59
N ALA A 155 -22.01 19.62 1.69
CA ALA A 155 -22.92 20.03 2.76
C ALA A 155 -22.34 19.69 4.14
N LEU A 156 -21.77 18.50 4.34
CA LEU A 156 -21.08 18.14 5.59
C LEU A 156 -19.91 19.08 5.89
N ARG A 157 -19.10 19.41 4.88
CA ARG A 157 -17.95 20.30 5.01
C ARG A 157 -18.32 21.74 5.40
N THR A 158 -19.50 22.20 4.98
CA THR A 158 -19.99 23.55 5.27
C THR A 158 -20.78 23.63 6.59
N ARG A 159 -21.13 22.49 7.21
CA ARG A 159 -21.79 22.49 8.52
C ARG A 159 -20.85 23.06 9.58
N ARG A 160 -21.28 24.16 10.21
CA ARG A 160 -20.59 24.74 11.37
C ARG A 160 -20.83 23.96 12.66
N HIS A 161 -21.89 23.16 12.74
CA HIS A 161 -22.31 22.43 13.93
C HIS A 161 -22.12 20.92 13.72
N GLY A 162 -21.47 20.27 14.68
CA GLY A 162 -21.09 18.85 14.68
C GLY A 162 -20.10 18.58 15.80
N SER A 163 -19.93 17.32 16.19
CA SER A 163 -18.91 16.92 17.17
C SER A 163 -17.50 17.26 16.65
N GLU A 164 -16.52 17.30 17.55
CA GLU A 164 -15.12 17.48 17.17
C GLU A 164 -14.64 16.33 16.29
N LEU A 165 -15.03 15.09 16.62
CA LEU A 165 -14.68 13.90 15.84
C LEU A 165 -15.25 13.97 14.42
N ALA A 166 -16.52 14.37 14.25
CA ALA A 166 -17.14 14.58 12.95
C ALA A 166 -16.35 15.56 12.08
N ARG A 167 -15.88 16.67 12.67
CA ARG A 167 -15.04 17.65 11.96
C ARG A 167 -13.68 17.08 11.57
N ILE A 168 -13.02 16.35 12.49
CA ILE A 168 -11.73 15.68 12.22
C ILE A 168 -11.87 14.69 11.06
N ILE A 169 -12.96 13.92 11.04
CA ILE A 169 -13.23 12.94 9.98
C ILE A 169 -13.40 13.64 8.63
N VAL A 170 -14.27 14.65 8.55
CA VAL A 170 -14.53 15.38 7.30
C VAL A 170 -13.26 16.10 6.80
N ASP A 171 -12.55 16.80 7.67
CA ASP A 171 -11.28 17.48 7.33
C ASP A 171 -10.19 16.48 6.92
N GLY A 172 -10.13 15.34 7.61
CA GLY A 172 -9.26 14.21 7.28
C GLY A 172 -9.51 13.70 5.86
N ALA A 173 -10.78 13.50 5.49
CA ALA A 173 -11.17 13.04 4.17
C ALA A 173 -10.76 14.04 3.07
N VAL A 174 -10.92 15.35 3.33
CA VAL A 174 -10.47 16.41 2.42
C VAL A 174 -8.95 16.39 2.25
N ARG A 175 -8.19 16.27 3.35
CA ARG A 175 -6.71 16.22 3.30
C ARG A 175 -6.22 15.00 2.53
N GLN A 176 -6.83 13.85 2.76
CA GLN A 176 -6.45 12.61 2.09
C GLN A 176 -6.76 12.69 0.58
N ALA A 177 -7.91 13.26 0.20
CA ALA A 177 -8.25 13.49 -1.22
C ALA A 177 -7.23 14.39 -1.94
N ARG A 178 -6.62 15.35 -1.22
CA ARG A 178 -5.52 16.17 -1.78
C ARG A 178 -4.21 15.41 -1.92
N ARG A 179 -3.91 14.48 -1.00
CA ARG A 179 -2.69 13.65 -1.04
C ARG A 179 -2.74 12.62 -2.16
N GLU A 180 -3.90 12.02 -2.40
CA GLU A 180 -4.09 11.01 -3.45
C GLU A 180 -4.21 11.60 -4.86
N ARG A 181 -4.36 12.92 -5.02
CA ARG A 181 -4.28 13.54 -6.35
C ARG A 181 -2.87 13.32 -6.92
N PRO A 182 -2.74 12.56 -8.02
CA PRO A 182 -1.44 12.29 -8.62
C PRO A 182 -0.78 13.60 -9.04
N ALA A 183 0.56 13.69 -8.94
CA ALA A 183 1.32 14.90 -9.28
C ALA A 183 1.07 15.42 -10.72
N HIS A 184 0.62 14.54 -11.61
CA HIS A 184 0.23 14.83 -13.00
C HIS A 184 -1.10 15.60 -13.13
N ALA A 185 -1.93 15.64 -12.07
CA ALA A 185 -3.16 16.42 -12.01
C ALA A 185 -2.96 17.81 -11.39
N ARG A 186 -1.72 18.22 -11.09
CA ARG A 186 -1.42 19.57 -10.62
C ARG A 186 -1.39 20.51 -11.84
N PRO A 187 -2.15 21.62 -11.86
CA PRO A 187 -2.15 22.54 -13.01
C PRO A 187 -0.74 23.10 -13.31
N GLY A 188 0.16 23.13 -12.32
CA GLY A 188 1.56 23.54 -12.52
C GLY A 188 2.41 22.59 -13.35
N THR A 189 2.16 21.28 -13.36
CA THR A 189 2.96 20.32 -14.16
C THR A 189 2.58 20.36 -15.64
N TRP A 190 1.32 20.67 -15.96
CA TRP A 190 0.88 20.94 -17.34
C TRP A 190 1.51 22.21 -17.90
N LEU A 191 1.63 23.25 -17.07
CA LEU A 191 2.24 24.51 -17.47
C LEU A 191 3.74 24.34 -17.74
N LEU A 192 4.42 23.51 -16.92
CA LEU A 192 5.81 23.14 -17.15
C LEU A 192 6.00 22.30 -18.42
N ALA A 193 5.13 21.32 -18.67
CA ALA A 193 5.16 20.49 -19.88
C ALA A 193 4.88 21.30 -21.15
N ALA A 194 3.92 22.23 -21.10
CA ALA A 194 3.62 23.16 -22.19
C ALA A 194 4.81 24.11 -22.45
N LEU A 195 5.45 24.61 -21.40
CA LEU A 195 6.66 25.43 -21.51
C LEU A 195 7.81 24.64 -22.16
N LEU A 196 7.99 23.38 -21.76
CA LEU A 196 9.05 22.51 -22.30
C LEU A 196 8.81 22.19 -23.78
N LEU A 197 7.56 21.93 -24.17
CA LEU A 197 7.16 21.77 -25.58
C LEU A 197 7.37 23.05 -26.39
N LEU A 198 7.09 24.23 -25.82
CA LEU A 198 7.33 25.51 -26.47
C LEU A 198 8.83 25.75 -26.72
N VAL A 199 9.67 25.48 -25.71
CA VAL A 199 11.13 25.57 -25.82
C VAL A 199 11.66 24.59 -26.86
N LEU A 200 11.15 23.36 -26.89
CA LEU A 200 11.55 22.35 -27.87
C LEU A 200 11.11 22.73 -29.30
N ALA A 201 9.92 23.32 -29.46
CA ALA A 201 9.45 23.84 -30.74
C ALA A 201 10.30 25.03 -31.21
N PHE A 202 10.74 25.91 -30.31
CA PHE A 202 11.62 27.03 -30.64
C PHE A 202 13.03 26.56 -31.01
N ALA A 203 13.58 25.58 -30.29
CA ALA A 203 14.87 24.95 -30.60
C ALA A 203 14.82 24.12 -31.90
N GLY A 204 13.70 23.48 -32.21
CA GLY A 204 13.52 22.77 -33.49
C GLY A 204 13.45 23.73 -34.69
N ARG A 205 12.88 24.93 -34.50
CA ARG A 205 12.72 25.93 -35.57
C ARG A 205 14.06 26.58 -35.98
N SER A 206 15.02 26.71 -35.08
CA SER A 206 16.37 27.22 -35.41
C SER A 206 17.18 26.21 -36.23
N ILE A 207 16.94 24.91 -36.08
CA ILE A 207 17.61 23.85 -36.85
C ILE A 207 17.04 23.77 -38.28
N VAL A 208 15.73 24.01 -38.46
CA VAL A 208 15.09 23.97 -39.79
C VAL A 208 15.34 25.28 -40.57
N ALA A 209 15.40 26.43 -39.88
CA ALA A 209 15.73 27.71 -40.53
C ALA A 209 17.19 27.77 -41.03
N GLY A 210 18.11 27.03 -40.42
CA GLY A 210 19.49 26.87 -40.91
C GLY A 210 19.64 26.01 -42.17
N ARG A 211 18.59 25.32 -42.61
CA ARG A 211 18.59 24.47 -43.83
C ARG A 211 18.02 25.16 -45.08
N ALA A 212 17.52 26.39 -44.97
CA ALA A 212 16.87 27.10 -46.07
C ALA A 212 17.83 27.92 -46.97
N ALA A 213 19.14 27.77 -46.83
CA ALA A 213 20.11 28.44 -47.69
C ALA A 213 21.18 27.47 -48.18
N THR A 214 20.86 26.70 -49.24
CA THR A 214 21.82 26.35 -50.31
C THR A 214 21.13 25.56 -51.42
N HIS A 215 20.70 26.28 -52.46
CA HIS A 215 20.83 25.79 -53.83
C HIS A 215 21.48 26.90 -54.64
N PRO A 216 22.62 26.59 -55.29
CA PRO A 216 22.58 26.58 -56.75
C PRO A 216 23.30 25.37 -57.36
N GLY A 217 22.70 24.85 -58.43
CA GLY A 217 23.32 24.69 -59.76
C GLY A 217 24.57 23.79 -59.93
N PRO A 218 24.56 22.83 -60.88
CA PRO A 218 25.68 21.92 -61.12
C PRO A 218 26.77 22.58 -61.98
N GLY A 219 28.04 22.31 -61.71
CA GLY A 219 29.10 22.61 -62.67
C GLY A 219 30.52 22.78 -62.13
N SER A 220 31.30 21.73 -62.30
CA SER A 220 32.76 21.75 -62.56
C SER A 220 33.76 21.90 -61.40
N ALA A 221 34.66 20.91 -61.39
CA ALA A 221 36.10 20.98 -61.15
C ALA A 221 36.62 21.36 -59.75
N GLY A 222 37.07 20.31 -59.04
CA GLY A 222 38.43 20.24 -58.51
C GLY A 222 38.74 21.06 -57.26
N SER A 223 38.77 20.40 -56.10
CA SER A 223 40.04 20.09 -55.42
C SER A 223 39.80 19.17 -54.22
N ALA A 224 40.84 18.42 -53.89
CA ALA A 224 40.97 17.36 -52.90
C ALA A 224 40.36 17.65 -51.51
N VAL A 225 39.81 16.60 -50.87
CA VAL A 225 40.30 16.02 -49.60
C VAL A 225 39.73 14.60 -49.48
N GLU A 226 40.61 13.66 -49.16
CA GLU A 226 40.42 12.22 -49.11
C GLU A 226 39.23 11.73 -48.27
N ARG A 227 38.51 10.76 -48.85
CA ARG A 227 37.69 9.78 -48.13
C ARG A 227 38.63 8.71 -47.58
N GLY A 228 38.75 8.65 -46.27
CA GLY A 228 39.33 7.53 -45.54
C GLY A 228 38.68 7.44 -44.16
N ASP A 229 38.13 6.27 -43.86
CA ASP A 229 37.99 5.76 -42.48
C ASP A 229 36.87 6.28 -41.58
N LEU A 230 35.61 5.98 -41.93
CA LEU A 230 34.54 5.79 -40.94
C LEU A 230 33.72 4.52 -41.16
N GLN A 231 34.31 3.52 -41.82
CA GLN A 231 33.67 2.24 -42.11
C GLN A 231 34.43 0.99 -41.59
N PRO A 232 35.03 1.00 -40.36
CA PRO A 232 35.36 -0.28 -39.73
C PRO A 232 34.95 -0.42 -38.24
N ARG A 233 33.95 0.30 -37.71
CA ARG A 233 33.50 0.12 -36.30
C ARG A 233 32.17 -0.61 -36.09
N ALA A 234 31.44 -0.97 -37.14
CA ALA A 234 30.22 -1.79 -37.02
C ALA A 234 30.49 -3.31 -37.12
N ALA A 235 31.67 -3.72 -37.59
CA ALA A 235 32.06 -5.14 -37.68
C ALA A 235 32.74 -5.67 -36.41
N GLN A 236 33.14 -4.80 -35.47
CA GLN A 236 33.89 -5.19 -34.27
C GLN A 236 33.03 -5.43 -33.02
N ALA A 237 31.72 -5.18 -33.09
CA ALA A 237 30.78 -5.39 -31.98
C ALA A 237 29.97 -6.69 -32.07
N VAL A 238 30.06 -7.42 -33.19
CA VAL A 238 29.34 -8.70 -33.41
C VAL A 238 30.27 -9.92 -33.18
N GLU A 239 31.59 -9.72 -33.19
CA GLU A 239 32.57 -10.79 -32.91
C GLU A 239 32.80 -11.02 -31.39
N SER A 240 32.42 -10.07 -30.51
CA SER A 240 32.60 -10.20 -29.05
C SER A 240 31.51 -11.02 -28.34
N ALA A 241 30.55 -11.59 -29.08
CA ALA A 241 29.48 -12.45 -28.54
C ALA A 241 29.70 -13.95 -28.84
N ARG A 242 30.84 -14.33 -29.41
CA ARG A 242 31.21 -15.74 -29.72
C ARG A 242 32.61 -16.10 -29.21
N MET A 243 32.83 -16.03 -27.90
CA MET A 243 33.87 -16.83 -27.25
C MET A 243 33.39 -17.27 -25.86
N PRO A 244 33.30 -18.57 -25.58
CA PRO A 244 33.06 -19.09 -24.24
C PRO A 244 34.38 -19.18 -23.46
N GLY A 245 34.35 -18.79 -22.18
CA GLY A 245 35.40 -19.07 -21.21
C GLY A 245 36.54 -18.06 -21.14
N ALA A 246 36.49 -17.18 -20.13
CA ALA A 246 37.68 -16.63 -19.50
C ALA A 246 37.30 -16.18 -18.08
N GLU A 247 37.73 -17.00 -17.13
CA GLU A 247 37.66 -16.79 -15.69
C GLU A 247 38.30 -15.43 -15.32
N ALA A 248 37.54 -14.58 -14.62
CA ALA A 248 38.11 -13.50 -13.84
C ALA A 248 37.99 -13.88 -12.38
N GLN A 249 39.14 -14.32 -11.85
CA GLN A 249 39.41 -14.74 -10.49
C GLN A 249 38.97 -13.67 -9.49
N LEU A 250 37.93 -13.96 -8.70
CA LEU A 250 37.71 -13.30 -7.42
C LEU A 250 38.57 -14.03 -6.39
N SER A 251 39.72 -13.43 -6.07
CA SER A 251 40.59 -13.86 -4.99
C SER A 251 39.85 -13.75 -3.66
N ILE A 252 39.38 -14.90 -3.16
CA ILE A 252 38.86 -15.07 -1.81
C ILE A 252 40.08 -15.15 -0.88
N THR A 253 40.33 -14.12 -0.08
CA THR A 253 41.19 -14.23 1.09
C THR A 253 40.34 -14.73 2.26
N VAL A 254 40.36 -16.05 2.48
CA VAL A 254 39.92 -16.67 3.74
C VAL A 254 41.02 -16.44 4.76
N VAL A 255 40.74 -15.66 5.80
CA VAL A 255 41.51 -15.69 7.05
C VAL A 255 41.00 -16.91 7.82
N GLN A 256 41.77 -18.00 7.80
CA GLN A 256 41.60 -19.10 8.74
C GLN A 256 42.14 -18.63 10.08
N ASP A 257 41.26 -18.46 11.07
CA ASP A 257 41.65 -18.39 12.47
C ASP A 257 41.50 -19.79 13.06
N ASP A 258 42.64 -20.45 13.28
CA ASP A 258 42.76 -21.74 13.95
C ASP A 258 42.49 -21.55 15.44
N ALA A 259 41.28 -21.88 15.89
CA ALA A 259 41.01 -22.12 17.29
C ALA A 259 40.65 -23.60 17.48
N ALA A 260 41.68 -24.39 17.81
CA ALA A 260 41.55 -25.77 18.27
C ALA A 260 40.73 -25.83 19.57
N PRO A 261 39.85 -26.84 19.75
CA PRO A 261 39.14 -27.07 21.00
C PRO A 261 40.04 -27.83 21.99
N PRO A 262 40.01 -27.53 23.30
CA PRO A 262 40.39 -28.49 24.31
C PRO A 262 39.17 -29.33 24.73
N ALA A 263 39.33 -30.64 24.61
CA ALA A 263 38.63 -31.66 25.38
C ALA A 263 39.69 -32.53 26.07
N PRO A 264 39.38 -33.35 27.08
CA PRO A 264 38.13 -33.50 27.83
C PRO A 264 38.13 -32.84 29.22
#